data_AF-A0A2E5F4D7-F1
#
_entry.id   AF-A0A2E5F4D7-F1
#
_cell.length_a   1.000
_cell.length_b   1.000
_cell.length_c   1.000
_cell.angle_alpha   90.00
_cell.angle_beta   90.00
_cell.angle_gamma   90.00
#
_symmetry.space_group_name_H-M   'P 1'
#
loop_
_entity.id
_entity.type
_entity.pdbx_description
1 polymer ?
#
loop_
_entity_poly.entity_id
_entity_poly.type
_entity_poly.pdbx_seq_one_letter_code
_entity_poly.pdbx_strand_id
1 'polypeptide(L)'
;MGTSRRQAWIYAEKLLDKPSGAVPVEFRHRKSGLTLLHNGHMLTKCYPSKIGMFAADCVALALGIPFPKLGESAYTSVTTGILFRAISISNLDVRIPEARILLERLLSEAADQRIASTTSGD
;
A
#
# COMPACT_ATOMS: atom_id res chain seq x y z
N MET A 1 21.18 -2.90 5.39
CA MET A 1 20.54 -3.69 6.46
C MET A 1 19.05 -3.74 6.18
N GLY A 2 18.46 -4.93 6.11
CA GLY A 2 17.04 -5.09 5.79
C GLY A 2 16.18 -4.95 7.04
N THR A 3 15.11 -4.17 6.98
CA THR A 3 14.08 -4.13 8.03
C THR A 3 13.35 -5.49 8.06
N SER A 4 13.20 -6.08 9.24
CA SER A 4 12.43 -7.32 9.37
C SER A 4 10.93 -7.08 9.15
N ARG A 5 10.17 -8.11 8.73
CA ARG A 5 8.71 -8.01 8.60
C ARG A 5 8.04 -7.56 9.90
N ARG A 6 8.52 -8.07 11.04
CA ARG A 6 8.01 -7.68 12.37
C ARG A 6 8.21 -6.20 12.67
N GLN A 7 9.40 -5.66 12.36
CA GLN A 7 9.67 -4.23 12.56
C GLN A 7 8.81 -3.34 11.66
N ALA A 8 8.64 -3.74 10.39
CA ALA A 8 7.74 -3.04 9.47
C ALA A 8 6.29 -3.03 9.98
N TRP A 9 5.82 -4.16 10.51
CA TRP A 9 4.49 -4.28 11.09
C TRP A 9 4.28 -3.39 12.32
N ILE A 10 5.21 -3.42 13.29
CA ILE A 10 5.14 -2.55 14.49
C ILE A 10 5.09 -1.07 14.10
N TYR A 11 5.87 -0.69 13.08
CA TYR A 11 5.87 0.67 12.58
C TYR A 11 4.54 1.03 11.90
N ALA A 12 4.01 0.13 11.07
CA ALA A 12 2.72 0.30 10.42
C ALA A 12 1.58 0.44 11.43
N GLU A 13 1.51 -0.42 12.46
CA GLU A 13 0.50 -0.31 13.52
C GLU A 13 0.55 1.05 14.21
N LYS A 14 1.74 1.50 14.62
CA LYS A 14 1.91 2.81 15.26
C LYS A 14 1.47 3.96 14.36
N LEU A 15 1.69 3.83 13.05
CA LEU A 15 1.27 4.83 12.07
C LEU A 15 -0.25 4.83 11.87
N LEU A 16 -0.89 3.67 11.93
CA LEU A 16 -2.33 3.49 11.75
C LEU A 16 -3.14 3.79 13.02
N ASP A 17 -2.52 3.74 14.20
CA ASP A 17 -3.13 4.00 15.51
C ASP A 17 -3.71 5.42 15.65
N LYS A 18 -3.18 6.38 14.90
CA LYS A 18 -3.68 7.76 14.86
C LYS A 18 -4.26 8.08 13.50
N PRO A 19 -5.58 8.28 13.37
CA PRO A 19 -6.19 8.73 12.12
C PRO A 19 -5.50 9.98 11.59
N SER A 20 -5.13 9.96 10.30
CA SER A 20 -4.59 11.11 9.59
C SER A 20 -5.22 11.22 8.21
N GLY A 21 -5.55 12.45 7.81
CA GLY A 21 -6.01 12.78 6.46
C GLY A 21 -4.89 12.80 5.42
N ALA A 22 -3.63 12.86 5.85
CA ALA A 22 -2.48 12.95 4.97
C ALA A 22 -1.28 12.20 5.57
N VAL A 23 -0.85 11.14 4.89
CA VAL A 23 0.34 10.34 5.20
C VAL A 23 1.16 10.23 3.92
N PRO A 24 2.34 10.89 3.85
CA PRO A 24 3.19 10.81 2.67
C PRO A 24 3.79 9.42 2.54
N VAL A 25 3.70 8.82 1.36
CA VAL A 25 4.26 7.49 1.11
C VAL A 25 5.07 7.44 -0.17
N GLU A 26 6.10 6.60 -0.16
CA GLU A 26 6.91 6.24 -1.32
C GLU A 26 6.59 4.80 -1.70
N PHE A 27 6.19 4.56 -2.95
CA PHE A 27 6.10 3.22 -3.51
C PHE A 27 7.29 2.99 -4.45
N ARG A 28 8.25 2.19 -4.00
CA ARG A 28 9.57 2.05 -4.62
C ARG A 28 9.76 0.69 -5.28
N HIS A 29 10.15 0.67 -6.55
CA HIS A 29 10.39 -0.57 -7.29
C HIS A 29 11.88 -0.83 -7.49
N ARG A 30 12.37 -1.95 -6.94
CA ARG A 30 13.76 -2.42 -7.08
C ARG A 30 13.77 -3.87 -7.53
N LYS A 31 14.95 -4.40 -7.86
CA LYS A 31 15.13 -5.82 -8.27
C LYS A 31 14.55 -6.82 -7.25
N SER A 32 14.47 -6.43 -5.99
CA SER A 32 13.92 -7.26 -4.91
C SER A 32 12.39 -7.16 -4.73
N GLY A 33 11.68 -6.50 -5.65
CA GLY A 33 10.24 -6.24 -5.60
C GLY A 33 9.89 -4.78 -5.29
N LEU A 34 8.64 -4.54 -4.91
CA LEU A 34 8.10 -3.22 -4.58
C LEU A 34 7.99 -3.05 -3.07
N THR A 35 8.39 -1.88 -2.57
CA THR A 35 8.36 -1.55 -1.14
C THR A 35 7.52 -0.31 -0.95
N LEU A 36 6.57 -0.36 -0.03
CA LEU A 36 5.85 0.83 0.43
C LEU A 36 6.57 1.38 1.65
N LEU A 37 6.89 2.67 1.63
CA LEU A 37 7.62 3.35 2.69
C LEU A 37 6.90 4.60 3.17
N HIS A 38 7.12 4.94 4.44
CA HIS A 38 6.80 6.23 5.03
C HIS A 38 8.06 6.73 5.75
N ASN A 39 8.55 7.92 5.38
CA ASN A 39 9.78 8.52 5.93
C ASN A 39 10.97 7.54 5.98
N GLY A 40 11.20 6.81 4.88
CA GLY A 40 12.28 5.81 4.77
C GLY A 40 12.06 4.51 5.53
N HIS A 41 11.00 4.40 6.34
CA HIS A 41 10.63 3.18 7.06
C HIS A 41 9.73 2.32 6.18
N MET A 42 10.08 1.05 6.05
CA MET A 42 9.27 0.07 5.30
C MET A 42 7.97 -0.22 6.05
N LEU A 43 6.85 -0.11 5.34
CA LEU A 43 5.52 -0.48 5.81
C LEU A 43 5.16 -1.89 5.36
N THR A 44 5.39 -2.19 4.09
CA THR A 44 5.16 -3.51 3.51
C THR A 44 6.03 -3.70 2.26
N LYS A 45 6.12 -4.96 1.80
CA LYS A 45 6.90 -5.34 0.62
C LYS A 45 6.17 -6.41 -0.20
N CYS A 46 6.03 -6.13 -1.49
CA CYS A 46 5.58 -7.08 -2.49
C CYS A 46 6.79 -7.69 -3.21
N TYR A 47 6.94 -9.01 -3.15
CA TYR A 47 8.08 -9.75 -3.73
C TYR A 47 8.00 -9.82 -5.27
N PRO A 48 9.12 -10.07 -5.99
CA PRO A 48 9.13 -10.06 -7.46
C PRO A 48 8.49 -11.31 -8.09
N SER A 49 7.83 -12.16 -7.30
CA SER A 49 7.05 -13.29 -7.83
C SER A 49 5.81 -12.78 -8.56
N LYS A 50 5.22 -13.60 -9.45
CA LYS A 50 3.99 -13.22 -10.17
C LYS A 50 2.88 -12.74 -9.22
N ILE A 51 2.68 -13.45 -8.11
CA ILE A 51 1.68 -13.11 -7.09
C ILE A 51 2.06 -11.80 -6.38
N GLY A 52 3.34 -11.62 -6.03
CA GLY A 52 3.79 -10.39 -5.40
C GLY A 52 3.65 -9.17 -6.32
N MET A 53 3.94 -9.32 -7.61
CA MET A 53 3.72 -8.26 -8.61
C MET A 53 2.25 -7.92 -8.78
N PHE A 54 1.37 -8.93 -8.81
CA PHE A 54 -0.08 -8.70 -8.79
C PHE A 54 -0.53 -7.94 -7.54
N ALA A 55 -0.06 -8.33 -6.35
CA ALA A 55 -0.35 -7.60 -5.12
C ALA A 55 0.19 -6.15 -5.18
N ALA A 56 1.36 -5.95 -5.79
CA ALA A 56 1.93 -4.62 -5.99
C ALA A 56 1.09 -3.74 -6.93
N ASP A 57 0.53 -4.31 -8.00
CA ASP A 57 -0.41 -3.62 -8.89
C ASP A 57 -1.65 -3.18 -8.10
N CYS A 58 -2.22 -4.08 -7.30
CA CYS A 58 -3.35 -3.74 -6.43
C CYS A 58 -3.01 -2.68 -5.37
N VAL A 59 -1.78 -2.67 -4.83
CA VAL A 59 -1.30 -1.61 -3.93
C VAL A 59 -1.25 -0.27 -4.66
N ALA A 60 -0.69 -0.21 -5.87
CA ALA A 60 -0.69 1.02 -6.68
C ALA A 60 -2.12 1.50 -6.97
N LEU A 61 -3.01 0.57 -7.30
CA LEU A 61 -4.44 0.84 -7.51
C LEU A 61 -5.15 1.31 -6.25
N ALA A 62 -4.76 0.89 -5.04
CA ALA A 62 -5.32 1.39 -3.79
C ALA A 62 -4.77 2.79 -3.44
N LEU A 63 -3.50 3.04 -3.72
CA LEU A 63 -2.86 4.34 -3.49
C LEU A 63 -3.25 5.41 -4.51
N GLY A 64 -3.75 5.00 -5.69
CA GLY A 64 -4.17 5.91 -6.75
C GLY A 64 -3.00 6.49 -7.52
N ILE A 65 -1.92 5.72 -7.63
CA ILE A 65 -0.68 6.12 -8.29
C ILE A 65 -0.37 5.20 -9.47
N PRO A 66 0.37 5.69 -10.48
CA PRO A 66 0.89 4.81 -11.51
C PRO A 66 1.85 3.79 -10.91
N PHE A 67 1.89 2.59 -11.50
CA PHE A 67 2.84 1.57 -11.12
C PHE A 67 4.28 2.01 -11.47
N PRO A 68 5.20 2.15 -10.50
CA PRO A 68 6.55 2.64 -10.75
C PRO A 68 7.36 1.63 -11.56
N LYS A 69 8.13 2.09 -12.55
CA LYS A 69 9.03 1.19 -13.32
C LYS A 69 10.20 0.73 -12.45
N LEU A 70 10.88 -0.32 -12.89
CA LEU A 70 12.06 -0.83 -12.19
C LEU A 70 13.13 0.26 -12.07
N GLY A 71 13.54 0.58 -10.83
CA GLY A 71 14.50 1.63 -10.53
C GLY A 71 13.86 2.95 -10.10
N GLU A 72 12.55 3.11 -10.29
CA GLU A 72 11.82 4.34 -9.96
C GLU A 72 11.10 4.24 -8.60
N SER A 73 10.54 5.38 -8.18
CA SER A 73 9.65 5.51 -7.04
C SER A 73 8.48 6.41 -7.44
N ALA A 74 7.27 6.07 -6.98
CA ALA A 74 6.08 6.92 -7.05
C ALA A 74 5.77 7.47 -5.65
N TYR A 75 5.30 8.72 -5.57
CA TYR A 75 5.03 9.40 -4.31
C TYR A 75 3.59 9.89 -4.28
N THR A 76 2.95 9.77 -3.12
CA THR A 76 1.60 10.31 -2.89
C THR A 76 1.38 10.59 -1.41
N SER A 77 0.31 11.29 -1.07
CA SER A 77 -0.19 11.45 0.29
C SER A 77 -1.57 10.81 0.38
N VAL A 78 -1.76 9.91 1.35
CA VAL A 78 -3.01 9.16 1.52
C VAL A 78 -3.53 9.22 2.94
N THR A 79 -4.82 9.01 3.14
CA THR A 79 -5.38 8.85 4.48
C THR A 79 -4.86 7.56 5.13
N THR A 80 -4.89 7.48 6.46
CA THR A 80 -4.58 6.21 7.17
C THR A 80 -5.55 5.09 6.78
N GLY A 81 -6.78 5.42 6.37
CA GLY A 81 -7.76 4.45 5.85
C GLY A 81 -7.31 3.81 4.53
N ILE A 82 -6.81 4.60 3.58
CA ILE A 82 -6.24 4.07 2.33
C ILE A 82 -4.96 3.30 2.61
N LEU A 83 -4.12 3.81 3.53
CA LEU A 83 -2.88 3.15 3.91
C LEU A 83 -3.10 1.76 4.51
N PHE A 84 -4.08 1.63 5.41
CA PHE A 84 -4.49 0.34 5.97
C PHE A 84 -4.86 -0.66 4.87
N ARG A 85 -5.63 -0.20 3.87
CA ARG A 85 -6.07 -1.05 2.74
C ARG A 85 -4.89 -1.48 1.88
N ALA A 86 -4.00 -0.56 1.54
CA ALA A 86 -2.78 -0.88 0.78
C ALA A 86 -1.90 -1.92 1.51
N ILE A 87 -1.68 -1.75 2.82
CA ILE A 87 -0.93 -2.71 3.63
C ILE A 87 -1.65 -4.05 3.69
N SER A 88 -2.97 -4.06 3.87
CA SER A 88 -3.78 -5.29 3.91
C SER A 88 -3.71 -6.06 2.59
N ILE A 89 -3.89 -5.37 1.45
CA ILE A 89 -3.78 -5.94 0.10
C ILE A 89 -2.44 -6.64 -0.10
N SER A 90 -1.34 -6.01 0.31
CA SER A 90 0.01 -6.59 0.15
C SER A 90 0.23 -7.89 0.93
N ASN A 91 -0.58 -8.14 1.97
CA ASN A 91 -0.48 -9.30 2.84
C ASN A 91 -1.53 -10.39 2.52
N LEU A 92 -2.44 -10.16 1.57
CA LEU A 92 -3.45 -11.14 1.19
C LEU A 92 -2.84 -12.31 0.40
N ASP A 93 -3.23 -13.52 0.77
CA ASP A 93 -2.99 -14.70 -0.06
C ASP A 93 -4.11 -14.87 -1.09
N VAL A 94 -3.98 -14.19 -2.23
CA VAL A 94 -4.98 -14.17 -3.32
C VAL A 94 -5.17 -15.51 -4.04
N ARG A 95 -4.40 -16.54 -3.66
CA ARG A 95 -4.65 -17.92 -4.08
C ARG A 95 -5.88 -18.50 -3.39
N ILE A 96 -6.24 -17.97 -2.22
CA ILE A 96 -7.44 -18.32 -1.47
C ILE A 96 -8.63 -17.57 -2.12
N PRO A 97 -9.68 -18.25 -2.60
CA PRO A 97 -10.82 -17.60 -3.26
C PRO A 97 -11.49 -16.52 -2.40
N GLU A 98 -11.64 -16.77 -1.10
CA GLU A 98 -12.26 -15.85 -0.14
C GLU A 98 -11.44 -14.56 0.02
N ALA A 99 -10.11 -14.65 -0.11
CA ALA A 99 -9.23 -13.49 -0.08
C ALA A 99 -9.44 -12.57 -1.29
N ARG A 100 -9.97 -13.08 -2.40
CA ARG A 100 -10.29 -12.25 -3.59
C ARG A 100 -11.48 -11.33 -3.34
N ILE A 101 -12.48 -11.81 -2.60
CA ILE A 101 -13.62 -11.00 -2.17
C ILE A 101 -13.12 -9.85 -1.27
N LEU A 102 -12.20 -10.15 -0.35
CA LEU A 102 -11.58 -9.12 0.49
C LEU A 102 -10.77 -8.12 -0.35
N LEU A 103 -9.99 -8.60 -1.32
CA LEU A 103 -9.24 -7.73 -2.23
C LEU A 103 -10.16 -6.73 -2.96
N GLU A 104 -11.26 -7.20 -3.53
CA GLU A 104 -12.24 -6.36 -4.23
C GLU A 104 -12.83 -5.28 -3.31
N ARG A 105 -13.20 -5.66 -2.08
CA ARG A 105 -13.71 -4.71 -1.08
C ARG A 105 -12.67 -3.66 -0.69
N LEU A 106 -11.45 -4.08 -0.40
CA LEU A 106 -10.36 -3.17 -0.04
C LEU A 106 -10.05 -2.19 -1.17
N LEU A 107 -10.08 -2.63 -2.43
CA LEU A 107 -9.87 -1.77 -3.59
C LEU A 107 -11.02 -0.77 -3.80
N SER A 108 -12.27 -1.24 -3.70
CA SER A 108 -13.46 -0.38 -3.81
C SER A 108 -13.45 0.72 -2.77
N GLU A 109 -13.26 0.36 -1.50
CA GLU A 109 -13.26 1.34 -0.41
C GLU A 109 -12.08 2.31 -0.49
N ALA A 110 -10.92 1.86 -0.96
CA ALA A 110 -9.78 2.75 -1.21
C ALA A 110 -10.11 3.77 -2.32
N ALA A 111 -10.80 3.34 -3.38
CA ALA A 111 -11.24 4.25 -4.44
C ALA A 111 -12.25 5.29 -3.92
N ASP A 112 -13.24 4.87 -3.15
CA ASP A 112 -14.26 5.76 -2.56
C ASP A 112 -13.60 6.84 -1.66
N GLN A 113 -12.63 6.43 -0.84
CA GLN A 113 -11.92 7.33 0.06
C GLN A 113 -11.05 8.36 -0.66
N ARG A 114 -10.49 8.02 -1.82
CA ARG A 114 -9.73 8.99 -2.63
C ARG A 114 -10.63 10.07 -3.24
N ILE A 115 -11.82 9.67 -3.70
CA ILE A 115 -12.80 10.61 -4.24
C ILE A 115 -13.23 11.58 -3.14
N ALA A 116 -13.60 11.06 -1.97
CA ALA A 116 -13.97 11.89 -0.82
C ALA A 116 -12.89 12.92 -0.45
N SER A 117 -11.61 12.53 -0.44
CA SER A 117 -10.50 13.46 -0.14
C SER A 117 -10.28 14.54 -1.20
N THR A 118 -10.74 14.33 -2.43
CA THR A 118 -10.62 15.31 -3.52
C THR A 118 -11.76 16.33 -3.46
N THR A 119 -12.94 15.93 -2.97
CA THR A 119 -14.14 16.79 -2.89
C THR A 119 -14.20 17.65 -1.63
N SER A 120 -13.49 17.28 -0.55
CA SER A 120 -13.45 18.05 0.70
C SER A 120 -12.47 19.24 0.71
N GLY A 121 -12.08 19.73 -0.47
CA GLY A 121 -11.12 20.82 -0.67
C GLY A 121 -11.73 22.17 -1.12
N ASP A 122 -13.05 22.28 -1.16
CA ASP A 122 -13.80 23.51 -1.47
C ASP A 122 -14.49 24.11 -0.23
#